data_AF-A0A2V6YIB2-F1
#
_entry.id   AF-A0A2V6YIB2-F1
#
_cell.length_a   1.000
_cell.length_b   1.000
_cell.length_c   1.000
_cell.angle_alpha   90.00
_cell.angle_beta   90.00
_cell.angle_gamma   90.00
#
_symmetry.space_group_name_H-M   'P 1'
#
loop_
_entity.id
_entity.type
_entity.pdbx_description
1 polymer ?
#
loop_
_entity_poly.entity_id
_entity_poly.type
_entity_poly.pdbx_seq_one_letter_code
_entity_poly.pdbx_strand_id
1 'polypeptide(L)'
;MRWRVEFYNERQGILARYGIEAPLPAAAVLLGRSAVLAEHPPAPARRRLSLFERAKRAGGHDGSGWVLYRIAKDTESEATASV
;
A
#
# COMPACT_ATOMS: atom_id res chain seq x y z
N MET A 1 -19.53 2.69 1.19
CA MET A 1 -18.66 3.86 0.92
C MET A 1 -17.44 3.39 0.17
N ARG A 2 -17.01 4.11 -0.86
CA ARG A 2 -15.81 3.79 -1.64
C ARG A 2 -14.64 4.63 -1.15
N TRP A 3 -13.48 4.01 -1.00
CA TRP A 3 -12.23 4.64 -0.63
C TRP A 3 -11.22 4.44 -1.76
N ARG A 4 -10.49 5.48 -2.09
CA ARG A 4 -9.27 5.41 -2.87
C ARG A 4 -8.10 5.21 -1.94
N VAL A 5 -7.40 4.09 -2.10
CA VAL A 5 -6.23 3.73 -1.30
C VAL A 5 -5.04 3.58 -2.24
N GLU A 6 -3.96 4.28 -1.94
CA GLU A 6 -2.74 4.29 -2.75
C GLU A 6 -1.57 3.80 -1.90
N PHE A 7 -0.83 2.83 -2.45
CA PHE A 7 0.37 2.28 -1.85
C PHE A 7 1.56 2.60 -2.73
N TYR A 8 2.64 3.09 -2.11
CA TYR A 8 3.89 3.35 -2.80
C TYR A 8 4.92 2.28 -2.41
N ASN A 9 5.63 1.73 -3.39
CA ASN A 9 6.76 0.85 -3.14
C ASN A 9 8.04 1.68 -3.12
N GLU A 10 8.59 1.92 -1.92
CA GLU A 10 9.79 2.74 -1.75
C GLU A 10 11.04 2.14 -2.42
N ARG A 11 11.05 0.83 -2.69
CA ARG A 11 12.19 0.15 -3.31
C ARG A 11 12.15 0.16 -4.82
N GLN A 12 10.95 0.10 -5.38
CA GLN A 12 10.73 -0.01 -6.82
C GLN A 12 10.24 1.29 -7.46
N GLY A 13 9.85 2.29 -6.66
CA GLY A 13 9.30 3.55 -7.16
C GLY A 13 7.93 3.40 -7.80
N ILE A 14 7.18 2.35 -7.44
CA ILE A 14 5.88 2.01 -8.06
C ILE A 14 4.74 2.50 -7.17
N LEU A 15 3.71 3.09 -7.77
CA LEU A 15 2.46 3.45 -7.11
C LEU A 15 1.34 2.49 -7.55
N ALA A 16 0.70 1.83 -6.59
CA ALA A 16 -0.46 0.98 -6.80
C ALA A 16 -1.71 1.64 -6.19
N ARG A 17 -2.82 1.65 -6.93
CA ARG A 17 -4.05 2.36 -6.55
C ARG A 17 -5.25 1.43 -6.60
N TYR A 18 -6.05 1.47 -5.55
CA TYR A 18 -7.23 0.64 -5.38
C TYR A 18 -8.44 1.49 -5.02
N GLY A 19 -9.57 1.19 -5.66
CA GLY A 19 -10.86 1.52 -5.11
C GLY A 19 -11.30 0.39 -4.19
N ILE A 20 -11.63 0.67 -2.95
CA ILE A 20 -12.04 -0.32 -1.95
C ILE A 20 -13.38 0.09 -1.34
N GLU A 21 -14.33 -0.82 -1.34
CA GLU A 21 -15.57 -0.66 -0.60
C GLU A 21 -15.37 -1.08 0.85
N ALA A 22 -15.52 -0.13 1.77
CA ALA A 22 -15.42 -0.41 3.19
C ALA A 22 -16.19 0.63 4.02
N PRO A 23 -16.72 0.25 5.19
CA PRO A 23 -17.40 1.17 6.09
C PRO A 23 -16.44 2.16 6.76
N LEU A 24 -15.17 1.78 6.94
CA LEU A 24 -14.15 2.57 7.64
C LEU A 24 -12.87 2.71 6.80
N PRO A 25 -12.12 3.82 6.92
CA PRO A 25 -10.86 3.99 6.21
C PRO A 25 -9.81 2.95 6.61
N ALA A 26 -9.73 2.60 7.90
CA ALA A 26 -8.79 1.58 8.37
C ALA A 26 -9.07 0.20 7.74
N ALA A 27 -10.35 -0.17 7.57
CA ALA A 27 -10.73 -1.40 6.88
C ALA A 27 -10.34 -1.35 5.40
N ALA A 28 -10.50 -0.19 4.74
CA ALA A 28 -10.06 -0.01 3.36
C ALA A 28 -8.54 -0.18 3.20
N VAL A 29 -7.74 0.32 4.15
CA VAL A 29 -6.28 0.12 4.14
C VAL A 29 -5.92 -1.36 4.27
N LEU A 30 -6.56 -2.10 5.17
CA LEU A 30 -6.26 -3.53 5.36
C LEU A 30 -6.59 -4.36 4.12
N LEU A 31 -7.74 -4.10 3.49
CA LEU A 31 -8.14 -4.74 2.25
C LEU A 31 -7.22 -4.36 1.09
N GLY A 32 -6.90 -3.06 0.95
CA GLY A 32 -5.97 -2.58 -0.06
C GLY A 32 -4.56 -3.17 0.10
N ARG A 33 -4.06 -3.31 1.34
CA ARG A 33 -2.77 -3.95 1.61
C ARG A 33 -2.77 -5.41 1.18
N SER A 34 -3.87 -6.12 1.43
CA SER A 34 -4.01 -7.52 1.01
C SER A 34 -4.00 -7.64 -0.51
N ALA A 35 -4.68 -6.72 -1.23
CA ALA A 35 -4.68 -6.66 -2.68
C ALA A 35 -3.26 -6.40 -3.25
N VAL A 36 -2.54 -5.41 -2.70
CA VAL A 36 -1.16 -5.11 -3.09
C VAL A 36 -0.26 -6.33 -2.97
N LEU A 37 -0.34 -7.06 -1.84
CA LEU A 37 0.53 -8.22 -1.63
C LEU A 37 0.15 -9.41 -2.51
N ALA A 38 -1.10 -9.50 -2.97
CA ALA A 38 -1.55 -10.51 -3.92
C ALA A 38 -1.07 -10.20 -5.35
N GLU A 39 -1.16 -8.94 -5.78
CA GLU A 39 -0.72 -8.50 -7.11
C GLU A 39 0.81 -8.37 -7.22
N HIS A 40 1.45 -7.96 -6.12
CA HIS A 40 2.88 -7.77 -6.01
C HIS A 40 3.45 -8.62 -4.87
N PRO A 41 3.54 -9.95 -5.06
CA PRO A 41 4.07 -10.83 -4.04
C PRO A 41 5.49 -10.38 -3.67
N PRO A 42 5.81 -10.28 -2.37
CA PRO A 42 7.12 -9.84 -1.93
C PRO A 42 8.17 -10.79 -2.50
N ALA A 43 9.18 -10.23 -3.16
CA ALA A 43 10.27 -11.03 -3.68
C ALA A 43 10.86 -11.90 -2.55
N PRO A 44 11.09 -13.20 -2.80
CA PRO A 44 11.70 -14.06 -1.80
C PRO A 44 13.01 -13.42 -1.34
N ALA A 45 13.22 -13.37 -0.02
CA ALA A 45 14.39 -12.73 0.54
C ALA A 45 15.65 -13.46 0.03
N ARG A 46 16.27 -12.94 -1.03
CA ARG A 46 17.49 -13.50 -1.66
C ARG A 46 18.69 -13.54 -0.72
N ARG A 47 18.59 -12.96 0.48
CA ARG A 47 19.67 -12.82 1.44
C ARG A 47 19.16 -12.91 2.88
N ARG A 48 19.91 -13.58 3.75
CA ARG A 48 19.74 -13.50 5.21
C ARG A 48 19.81 -12.03 5.64
N LEU A 49 18.70 -11.53 6.17
CA LEU A 49 18.60 -10.16 6.67
C LEU A 49 19.47 -10.00 7.91
N SER A 50 20.21 -8.90 7.97
CA SER A 50 20.90 -8.46 9.18
C SER A 50 19.91 -8.17 10.31
N LEU A 51 20.39 -8.16 11.57
CA LEU A 51 19.58 -7.81 12.74
C LEU A 51 18.95 -6.42 12.60
N PHE A 52 19.66 -5.47 12.00
CA PHE A 52 19.17 -4.12 11.71
C PHE A 52 17.99 -4.12 10.72
N GLU A 53 18.11 -4.87 9.62
CA GLU A 53 17.03 -5.01 8.63
C GLU A 53 15.81 -5.71 9.22
N ARG A 54 16.00 -6.66 10.15
CA ARG A 54 14.90 -7.31 10.88
C ARG A 54 14.22 -6.35 11.86
N ALA A 55 14.97 -5.53 12.59
CA ALA A 55 14.43 -4.51 13.49
C ALA A 55 13.60 -3.47 12.73
N LYS A 56 14.08 -3.03 11.55
CA LYS A 56 13.30 -2.15 10.65
C LYS A 56 11.99 -2.80 10.21
N ARG A 57 11.93 -4.13 10.10
CA ARG A 57 10.68 -4.83 9.79
C ARG A 57 9.70 -4.94 10.95
N ALA A 58 10.20 -5.04 12.17
CA ALA A 58 9.37 -5.07 13.37
C ALA A 58 8.59 -3.76 13.59
N GLY A 59 9.06 -2.63 13.05
CA GLY A 59 8.39 -1.32 13.09
C GLY A 59 7.21 -1.15 12.12
N GLY A 60 6.61 -2.22 11.60
CA GLY A 60 5.43 -2.17 10.71
C GLY A 60 5.73 -2.25 9.20
N HIS A 61 7.01 -2.24 8.82
CA HIS A 61 7.45 -2.47 7.45
C HIS A 61 7.64 -3.98 7.23
N ASP A 62 6.65 -4.69 6.69
CA ASP A 62 6.73 -6.15 6.44
C ASP A 62 7.88 -6.59 5.50
N GLY A 63 8.67 -5.65 5.00
CA GLY A 63 9.82 -5.88 4.16
C GLY A 63 9.45 -6.02 2.69
N SER A 64 8.17 -5.87 2.33
CA SER A 64 7.68 -5.82 0.95
C SER A 64 8.09 -4.52 0.23
N GLY A 65 8.38 -3.47 0.99
CA GLY A 65 8.66 -2.13 0.45
C GLY A 65 7.41 -1.28 0.24
N TRP A 66 6.21 -1.84 0.40
CA TRP A 66 4.95 -1.13 0.27
C TRP A 66 4.62 -0.34 1.53
N VAL A 67 4.28 0.93 1.35
CA VAL A 67 3.80 1.84 2.39
C VAL A 67 2.49 2.47 1.95
N LEU A 68 1.57 2.71 2.89
CA LEU A 68 0.38 3.48 2.61
C LEU A 68 0.80 4.92 2.28
N TYR A 69 0.53 5.35 1.06
CA TYR A 69 0.85 6.71 0.60
C TYR A 69 -0.32 7.66 0.82
N ARG A 70 -1.52 7.25 0.42
CA ARG A 70 -2.73 8.08 0.52
C ARG A 70 -3.95 7.22 0.76
N ILE A 71 -4.88 7.76 1.54
CA ILE A 71 -6.26 7.29 1.61
C ILE A 71 -7.19 8.49 1.47
N ALA A 72 -8.18 8.37 0.59
CA ALA A 72 -9.21 9.37 0.40
C ALA A 72 -10.56 8.69 0.21
N LYS A 73 -11.65 9.34 0.63
CA LYS A 73 -12.99 8.90 0.27
C LYS A 73 -13.19 9.17 -1.22
N ASP A 74 -13.62 8.18 -1.99
CA ASP A 74 -14.09 8.42 -3.37
C ASP A 74 -15.47 9.09 -3.23
N THR A 75 -15.45 10.41 -3.04
CA THR A 75 -16.57 11.26 -3.43
C THR A 75 -16.45 11.43 -4.94
N GLU A 76 -17.54 11.23 -5.68
CA GLU A 76 -17.63 11.70 -7.06
C GLU A 76 -17.33 13.20 -7.08
N SER A 77 -16.07 13.54 -7.35
CA SER A 77 -15.56 14.87 -7.65
C SER A 77 -14.30 14.64 -8.46
N GLU A 78 -14.57 14.25 -9.70
CA GLU A 78 -13.91 14.83 -10.85
C GLU A 78 -13.58 16.31 -10.60
N ALA A 79 -12.35 16.56 -10.16
CA ALA A 79 -11.67 17.82 -10.43
C ALA A 79 -10.48 17.45 -11.32
N THR A 80 -10.79 17.38 -12.61
CA THR A 80 -9.90 17.62 -13.76
C THR A 80 -8.65 16.77 -13.89
N ALA A 81 -8.70 15.87 -14.87
CA ALA A 81 -7.59 15.76 -15.81
C ALA A 81 -7.30 17.14 -16.46
N SER A 82 -6.00 17.39 -16.70
CA SER A 82 -5.45 18.36 -17.66
C SER A 82 -5.56 19.85 -17.35
N VAL A 83 -4.41 20.50 -17.09
CA VAL A 83 -3.68 21.39 -18.02
C VAL A 83 -2.19 21.22 -17.79
#